data_AF-A0A943H0E9-F1
#
_entry.id   AF-A0A943H0E9-F1
#
_cell.length_a   1.000
_cell.length_b   1.000
_cell.length_c   1.000
_cell.angle_alpha   90.00
_cell.angle_beta   90.00
_cell.angle_gamma   90.00
#
_symmetry.space_group_name_H-M   'P 1'
#
loop_
_entity.id
_entity.type
_entity.pdbx_description
1 polymer ?
#
loop_
_entity_poly.entity_id
_entity_poly.type
_entity_poly.pdbx_seq_one_letter_code
_entity_poly.pdbx_strand_id
1 'polypeptide(L)'
;MMKKRQITILAVLLLVLLSLSASAADSSHLEEISNSAAEPAIYLDTDGKILSYQYFSIEDDFEGKPALLLHFEYTNNTDSPAMASTDFFTSAYQNDTSLQPGVLAYDSEYTQEVNNLLVSIQNKESLPVCFVYSLDDLTSDVEIHVQSFLDFYSEPQKLTLSPLETATPSDASLSAEAWEKKYYALLSKYKTLQQEYNNLKKKLDELTAS
;
A
#
# COMPACT_ATOMS: atom_id res chain seq x y z
N MET A 1 -21.18 -3.08 73.19
CA MET A 1 -21.77 -2.16 72.19
C MET A 1 -21.94 -2.94 70.89
N MET A 2 -23.18 -3.24 70.49
CA MET A 2 -23.50 -4.09 69.32
C MET A 2 -23.39 -3.32 68.01
N LYS A 3 -22.85 -3.95 66.96
CA LYS A 3 -23.51 -4.00 65.64
C LYS A 3 -22.96 -5.13 64.77
N LYS A 4 -23.84 -6.11 64.51
CA LYS A 4 -23.74 -7.17 63.51
C LYS A 4 -24.02 -6.61 62.12
N ARG A 5 -23.42 -7.22 61.09
CA ARG A 5 -23.93 -7.49 59.71
C ARG A 5 -22.75 -8.04 58.90
N GLN A 6 -22.78 -9.09 58.08
CA GLN A 6 -23.59 -10.29 57.84
C GLN A 6 -22.70 -11.20 56.95
N ILE A 7 -22.89 -12.52 56.98
CA ILE A 7 -22.06 -13.55 56.32
C ILE A 7 -22.76 -14.05 55.05
N THR A 8 -22.04 -14.17 53.92
CA THR A 8 -22.29 -15.15 52.81
C THR A 8 -21.07 -15.16 51.87
N ILE A 9 -20.14 -16.13 51.96
CA ILE A 9 -20.10 -17.43 51.25
C ILE A 9 -19.91 -17.28 49.72
N LEU A 10 -18.74 -17.62 49.19
CA LEU A 10 -18.53 -18.88 48.43
C LEU A 10 -17.05 -19.09 48.11
N ALA A 11 -16.43 -20.02 48.85
CA ALA A 11 -15.19 -20.68 48.46
C ALA A 11 -15.56 -21.87 47.59
N VAL A 12 -15.01 -21.98 46.38
CA VAL A 12 -14.86 -23.27 45.68
C VAL A 12 -13.57 -23.24 44.84
N LEU A 13 -12.63 -24.03 45.36
CA LEU A 13 -11.59 -24.82 44.70
C LEU A 13 -10.55 -24.15 43.77
N LEU A 14 -9.23 -24.15 44.04
CA LEU A 14 -8.29 -25.20 44.48
C LEU A 14 -7.46 -25.75 43.30
N LEU A 15 -6.17 -25.35 43.33
CA LEU A 15 -4.94 -26.06 42.93
C LEU A 15 -4.83 -26.75 41.56
N VAL A 16 -3.77 -26.39 40.81
CA VAL A 16 -2.50 -27.17 40.67
C VAL A 16 -1.37 -26.17 40.34
N LEU A 17 -0.66 -25.59 41.31
CA LEU A 17 0.67 -25.96 41.86
C LEU A 17 1.72 -26.60 40.91
N LEU A 18 2.81 -25.83 40.76
CA LEU A 18 4.24 -26.19 40.65
C LEU A 18 4.76 -26.98 39.44
N SER A 19 5.64 -26.31 38.70
CA SER A 19 7.04 -26.72 38.71
C SER A 19 7.97 -25.50 38.88
N LEU A 20 8.81 -25.61 39.90
CA LEU A 20 9.85 -24.68 40.31
C LEU A 20 11.09 -24.93 39.43
N SER A 21 11.65 -23.89 38.81
CA SER A 21 13.10 -23.80 38.63
C SER A 21 13.50 -22.36 38.96
N ALA A 22 14.30 -22.22 40.02
CA ALA A 22 14.84 -20.95 40.47
C ALA A 22 16.22 -20.76 39.83
N SER A 23 16.40 -19.67 39.10
CA SER A 23 17.67 -18.96 39.03
C SER A 23 17.36 -17.47 38.87
N ALA A 24 17.87 -16.67 39.79
CA ALA A 24 17.57 -15.25 39.93
C ALA A 24 18.56 -14.39 39.13
N ALA A 25 18.03 -13.44 38.36
CA ALA A 25 18.57 -12.11 37.98
C ALA A 25 17.68 -11.60 36.83
N ASP A 26 16.68 -10.78 37.10
CA ASP A 26 16.73 -9.31 37.05
C ASP A 26 16.23 -8.77 35.69
N SER A 27 15.56 -7.63 35.75
CA SER A 27 14.86 -6.88 34.69
C SER A 27 13.52 -7.45 34.21
N SER A 28 12.48 -6.76 34.65
CA SER A 28 11.11 -6.76 34.13
C SER A 28 11.10 -6.46 32.62
N HIS A 29 10.84 -7.48 31.80
CA HIS A 29 10.35 -7.27 30.44
C HIS A 29 8.83 -7.19 30.54
N LEU A 30 8.33 -5.96 30.72
CA LEU A 30 6.93 -5.67 30.42
C LEU A 30 6.81 -5.81 28.91
N GLU A 31 6.14 -6.87 28.45
CA GLU A 31 5.74 -6.96 27.05
C GLU A 31 4.76 -5.83 26.79
N GLU A 32 5.30 -4.75 26.23
CA GLU A 32 4.56 -3.75 25.50
C GLU A 32 3.90 -4.48 24.34
N ILE A 33 2.57 -4.54 24.35
CA ILE A 33 1.78 -5.05 23.24
C ILE A 33 2.00 -4.07 22.09
N SER A 34 3.02 -4.33 21.30
CA SER A 34 3.32 -3.62 20.06
C SER A 34 2.20 -3.91 19.09
N ASN A 35 1.23 -2.99 19.05
CA ASN A 35 0.29 -2.89 17.95
C ASN A 35 1.02 -2.25 16.75
N SER A 36 2.09 -2.90 16.29
CA SER A 36 2.87 -2.45 15.13
C SER A 36 2.00 -2.66 13.90
N ALA A 37 1.39 -1.59 13.41
CA ALA A 37 1.15 -1.50 11.97
C ALA A 37 2.50 -1.76 11.28
N ALA A 38 2.52 -2.60 10.25
CA ALA A 38 3.73 -2.79 9.46
C ALA A 38 4.17 -1.43 8.89
N GLU A 39 5.45 -1.10 8.97
CA GLU A 39 5.98 0.11 8.31
C GLU A 39 5.73 0.01 6.79
N PRO A 40 5.34 1.11 6.14
CA PRO A 40 5.09 1.11 4.70
C PRO A 40 6.40 0.88 3.94
N ALA A 41 6.31 0.30 2.75
CA ALA A 41 7.49 -0.04 1.94
C ALA A 41 8.36 1.16 1.58
N ILE A 42 7.77 2.36 1.52
CA ILE A 42 8.47 3.64 1.39
C ILE A 42 7.86 4.60 2.41
N TYR A 43 8.73 5.25 3.19
CA TYR A 43 8.38 6.31 4.12
C TYR A 43 9.46 7.38 4.10
N LEU A 44 9.13 8.55 3.57
CA LEU A 44 10.01 9.71 3.59
C LEU A 44 9.41 10.77 4.50
N ASP A 45 10.12 11.14 5.56
CA ASP A 45 9.87 12.34 6.35
C ASP A 45 11.04 13.30 6.14
N THR A 46 10.76 14.48 5.59
CA THR A 46 11.75 15.52 5.35
C THR A 46 11.21 16.85 5.84
N ASP A 47 11.79 17.33 6.94
CA ASP A 47 11.39 18.57 7.63
C ASP A 47 9.87 18.63 7.96
N GLY A 48 9.27 17.50 8.32
CA GLY A 48 7.84 17.43 8.69
C GLY A 48 6.89 17.34 7.50
N LYS A 49 7.42 17.20 6.27
CA LYS A 49 6.65 16.80 5.09
C LYS A 49 6.83 15.30 4.92
N ILE A 50 5.74 14.57 4.80
CA ILE A 50 5.77 13.11 4.79
C ILE A 50 5.14 12.59 3.50
N LEU A 51 5.81 11.63 2.87
CA LEU A 51 5.27 10.83 1.77
C LEU A 51 5.32 9.34 2.17
N SER A 52 4.14 8.74 2.31
CA SER A 52 3.98 7.37 2.82
C SER A 52 3.32 6.48 1.78
N TYR A 53 4.02 5.43 1.34
CA TYR A 53 3.51 4.51 0.31
C TYR A 53 2.35 3.67 0.83
N GLN A 54 1.31 3.56 0.00
CA GLN A 54 0.10 2.81 0.34
C GLN A 54 0.04 1.50 -0.45
N TYR A 55 0.06 1.60 -1.79
CA TYR A 55 -0.01 0.48 -2.72
C TYR A 55 0.26 0.93 -4.16
N PHE A 56 0.29 0.00 -5.10
CA PHE A 56 0.26 0.29 -6.52
C PHE A 56 -0.96 -0.35 -7.19
N SER A 57 -1.40 0.23 -8.30
CA SER A 57 -2.41 -0.37 -9.16
C SER A 57 -2.02 -0.23 -10.64
N ILE A 58 -2.66 -1.00 -11.51
CA ILE A 58 -2.47 -0.94 -12.96
C ILE A 58 -3.80 -0.55 -13.60
N GLU A 59 -3.79 0.49 -14.41
CA GLU A 59 -4.93 0.95 -15.21
C GLU A 59 -4.49 1.17 -16.66
N ASP A 60 -5.45 1.43 -17.55
CA ASP A 60 -5.15 1.89 -18.89
C ASP A 60 -4.95 3.42 -18.90
N ASP A 61 -3.92 3.90 -19.59
CA ASP A 61 -3.72 5.32 -19.88
C ASP A 61 -4.70 5.84 -20.93
N PHE A 62 -4.64 7.14 -21.24
CA PHE A 62 -5.53 7.76 -22.23
C PHE A 62 -5.39 7.19 -23.66
N GLU A 63 -4.29 6.49 -23.97
CA GLU A 63 -4.06 5.81 -25.25
C GLU A 63 -4.44 4.31 -25.20
N GLY A 64 -4.91 3.82 -24.05
CA GLY A 64 -5.24 2.41 -23.83
C GLY A 64 -4.01 1.52 -23.57
N LYS A 65 -2.87 2.09 -23.19
CA LYS A 65 -1.66 1.34 -22.78
C LYS A 65 -1.65 1.14 -21.26
N PRO A 66 -1.05 0.04 -20.77
CA PRO A 66 -0.94 -0.16 -19.34
C PRO A 66 -0.13 0.95 -18.67
N ALA A 67 -0.64 1.46 -17.56
CA ALA A 67 0.00 2.45 -16.71
C ALA A 67 0.05 1.97 -15.26
N LEU A 68 1.21 2.20 -14.64
CA LEU A 68 1.45 1.99 -13.22
C LEU A 68 1.04 3.24 -12.44
N LEU A 69 0.18 3.04 -11.45
CA LEU A 69 -0.25 4.06 -10.50
C LEU A 69 0.38 3.75 -9.14
N LEU A 70 1.13 4.72 -8.60
CA LEU A 70 1.76 4.62 -7.28
C LEU A 70 1.01 5.51 -6.29
N HIS A 71 0.30 4.89 -5.35
CA HIS A 71 -0.54 5.58 -4.38
C HIS A 71 0.24 5.86 -3.10
N PHE A 72 0.23 7.12 -2.69
CA PHE A 72 0.84 7.58 -1.44
C PHE A 72 -0.16 8.42 -0.64
N GLU A 73 0.06 8.50 0.65
CA GLU A 73 -0.49 9.57 1.48
C GLU A 73 0.58 10.65 1.65
N TYR A 74 0.22 11.90 1.34
CA TYR A 74 1.07 13.06 1.58
C TYR A 74 0.53 13.84 2.78
N THR A 75 1.41 14.13 3.75
CA THR A 75 1.08 14.88 4.98
C THR A 75 1.99 16.08 5.14
N ASN A 76 1.41 17.23 5.48
CA ASN A 76 2.17 18.44 5.82
C ASN A 76 2.05 18.73 7.32
N ASN A 77 3.13 18.54 8.08
CA ASN A 77 3.20 18.93 9.50
C ASN A 77 3.97 20.24 9.73
N THR A 78 4.24 20.99 8.67
CA THR A 78 4.92 22.29 8.75
C THR A 78 3.92 23.42 8.99
N ASP A 79 4.41 24.57 9.45
CA ASP A 79 3.58 25.75 9.70
C ASP A 79 3.22 26.54 8.43
N SER A 80 3.64 26.08 7.25
CA SER A 80 3.39 26.75 5.96
C SER A 80 2.64 25.83 5.00
N PRO A 81 1.84 26.37 4.07
CA PRO A 81 1.23 25.56 3.02
C PRO A 81 2.30 24.86 2.17
N ALA A 82 2.05 23.60 1.82
CA ALA A 82 3.00 22.76 1.09
C ALA A 82 2.28 21.87 0.07
N MET A 83 2.99 21.36 -0.94
CA MET A 83 2.42 20.53 -2.00
C MET A 83 3.38 19.39 -2.37
N ALA A 84 2.85 18.19 -2.59
CA ALA A 84 3.67 17.00 -2.82
C ALA A 84 4.63 17.16 -4.01
N SER A 85 4.14 17.75 -5.12
CA SER A 85 4.92 17.93 -6.36
C SER A 85 6.14 18.84 -6.25
N THR A 86 6.24 19.69 -5.22
CA THR A 86 7.44 20.53 -4.97
C THR A 86 8.37 19.92 -3.93
N ASP A 87 7.87 18.95 -3.18
CA ASP A 87 8.55 18.43 -1.99
C ASP A 87 9.16 17.05 -2.23
N PHE A 88 8.52 16.26 -3.11
CA PHE A 88 8.93 14.91 -3.46
C PHE A 88 8.83 14.67 -4.96
N PHE A 89 9.62 13.72 -5.44
CA PHE A 89 9.50 13.19 -6.79
C PHE A 89 9.78 11.69 -6.82
N THR A 90 9.32 11.09 -7.91
CA THR A 90 9.54 9.68 -8.20
C THR A 90 10.21 9.52 -9.56
N SER A 91 10.89 8.40 -9.74
CA SER A 91 11.36 7.92 -11.05
C SER A 91 11.11 6.43 -11.13
N ALA A 92 10.75 5.94 -12.31
CA ALA A 92 10.45 4.53 -12.53
C ALA A 92 11.28 4.00 -13.68
N TYR A 93 11.80 2.79 -13.51
CA TYR A 93 12.64 2.11 -14.48
C TYR A 93 12.08 0.72 -14.75
N GLN A 94 11.94 0.36 -16.03
CA GLN A 94 11.57 -0.98 -16.47
C GLN A 94 12.55 -1.39 -17.56
N ASN A 95 13.04 -2.64 -17.53
CA ASN A 95 14.02 -3.13 -18.50
C ASN A 95 15.26 -2.20 -18.64
N ASP A 96 15.78 -1.73 -17.51
CA ASP A 96 16.90 -0.77 -17.41
C ASP A 96 16.68 0.58 -18.12
N THR A 97 15.43 0.90 -18.50
CA THR A 97 15.04 2.13 -19.20
C THR A 97 14.09 2.96 -18.33
N SER A 98 14.28 4.29 -18.34
CA SER A 98 13.39 5.21 -17.62
C SER A 98 12.02 5.24 -18.28
N LEU A 99 10.98 4.94 -17.50
CA LEU A 99 9.59 5.10 -17.93
C LEU A 99 9.22 6.58 -18.02
N GLN A 100 8.28 6.88 -18.91
CA GLN A 100 7.71 8.21 -19.04
C GLN A 100 6.54 8.40 -18.08
N PRO A 101 6.30 9.62 -17.58
CA PRO A 101 5.07 9.93 -16.85
C PRO A 101 3.85 9.57 -17.69
N GLY A 102 2.92 8.84 -17.10
CA GLY A 102 1.68 8.44 -17.73
C GLY A 102 0.59 9.49 -17.58
N VAL A 103 -0.44 9.41 -18.42
CA VAL A 103 -1.63 10.27 -18.37
C VAL A 103 -2.86 9.39 -18.33
N LEU A 104 -3.62 9.46 -17.24
CA LEU A 104 -4.84 8.68 -17.10
C LEU A 104 -5.92 9.16 -18.06
N ALA A 105 -6.85 8.26 -18.40
CA ALA A 105 -8.11 8.65 -19.03
C ALA A 105 -8.87 9.66 -18.14
N TYR A 106 -9.57 10.61 -18.77
CA TYR A 106 -10.24 11.72 -18.06
C TYR A 106 -11.29 11.26 -17.04
N ASP A 107 -11.89 10.10 -17.25
CA ASP A 107 -12.91 9.48 -16.39
C ASP A 107 -12.33 8.46 -15.41
N SER A 108 -11.01 8.33 -15.31
CA SER A 108 -10.36 7.49 -14.30
C SER A 108 -10.74 7.97 -12.89
N GLU A 109 -11.10 7.03 -12.01
CA GLU A 109 -11.43 7.34 -10.61
C GLU A 109 -10.23 7.91 -9.83
N TYR A 110 -9.01 7.67 -10.29
CA TYR A 110 -7.77 8.14 -9.67
C TYR A 110 -7.31 9.52 -10.15
N THR A 111 -8.03 10.14 -11.09
CA THR A 111 -7.71 11.49 -11.62
C THR A 111 -7.58 12.52 -10.48
N GLN A 112 -8.40 12.42 -9.44
CA GLN A 112 -8.32 13.33 -8.30
C GLN A 112 -7.02 13.16 -7.50
N GLU A 113 -6.54 11.93 -7.30
CA GLU A 113 -5.27 11.68 -6.58
C GLU A 113 -4.06 12.20 -7.38
N VAL A 114 -4.10 12.11 -8.70
CA VAL A 114 -3.07 12.74 -9.55
C VAL A 114 -3.11 14.26 -9.41
N ASN A 115 -4.30 14.86 -9.49
CA ASN A 115 -4.47 16.31 -9.32
C ASN A 115 -4.04 16.80 -7.93
N ASN A 116 -4.19 15.96 -6.89
CA ASN A 116 -3.79 16.27 -5.53
C ASN A 116 -2.28 16.52 -5.39
N LEU A 117 -1.43 16.03 -6.30
CA LEU A 117 0.01 16.37 -6.33
C LEU A 117 0.27 17.88 -6.38
N LEU A 118 -0.65 18.64 -7.00
CA LEU A 118 -0.58 20.09 -7.17
C LEU A 118 -1.39 20.87 -6.12
N VAL A 119 -2.10 20.19 -5.24
CA VAL A 119 -2.91 20.82 -4.19
C VAL A 119 -2.01 21.25 -3.04
N SER A 120 -2.14 22.50 -2.62
CA SER A 120 -1.48 22.99 -1.42
C SER A 120 -2.33 22.73 -0.18
N ILE A 121 -1.78 22.01 0.79
CA ILE A 121 -2.44 21.68 2.05
C ILE A 121 -1.81 22.40 3.23
N GLN A 122 -2.62 22.66 4.25
CA GLN A 122 -2.22 23.36 5.47
C GLN A 122 -1.55 22.40 6.48
N ASN A 123 -1.12 22.96 7.61
CA ASN A 123 -0.54 22.19 8.71
C ASN A 123 -1.53 21.12 9.22
N LYS A 124 -1.03 19.91 9.42
CA LYS A 124 -1.71 18.69 9.89
C LYS A 124 -2.76 18.14 8.94
N GLU A 125 -2.75 18.56 7.68
CA GLU A 125 -3.58 17.96 6.65
C GLU A 125 -2.83 16.82 5.96
N SER A 126 -3.60 15.81 5.55
CA SER A 126 -3.17 14.72 4.69
C SER A 126 -4.11 14.61 3.49
N LEU A 127 -3.57 14.22 2.34
CA LEU A 127 -4.39 13.81 1.20
C LEU A 127 -3.72 12.67 0.40
N PRO A 128 -4.52 11.83 -0.29
CA PRO A 128 -3.97 10.82 -1.18
C PRO A 128 -3.41 11.47 -2.46
N VAL A 129 -2.24 11.03 -2.89
CA VAL A 129 -1.61 11.44 -4.15
C VAL A 129 -1.21 10.24 -4.97
N CYS A 130 -1.19 10.39 -6.29
CA CYS A 130 -0.85 9.32 -7.22
C CYS A 130 0.17 9.76 -8.27
N PHE A 131 1.29 9.04 -8.37
CA PHE A 131 2.25 9.18 -9.46
C PHE A 131 1.97 8.12 -10.53
N VAL A 132 2.05 8.50 -11.80
CA VAL A 132 1.65 7.63 -12.92
C VAL A 132 2.80 7.46 -13.90
N TYR A 133 3.04 6.23 -14.35
CA TYR A 133 4.02 5.89 -15.38
C TYR A 133 3.40 5.00 -16.44
N SER A 134 3.62 5.30 -17.72
CA SER A 134 3.28 4.38 -18.81
C SER A 134 4.26 3.20 -18.79
N LEU A 135 3.74 1.98 -18.80
CA LEU A 135 4.55 0.75 -18.80
C LEU A 135 4.90 0.33 -20.24
N ASP A 136 6.07 -0.27 -20.41
CA ASP A 136 6.47 -0.90 -21.67
C ASP A 136 5.79 -2.27 -21.82
N ASP A 137 5.69 -3.00 -20.72
CA ASP A 137 5.03 -4.30 -20.65
C ASP A 137 4.51 -4.61 -19.23
N LEU A 138 3.70 -5.67 -19.09
CA LEU A 138 3.13 -6.08 -17.80
C LEU A 138 3.95 -7.15 -17.07
N THR A 139 4.90 -7.79 -17.76
CA THR A 139 5.62 -8.98 -17.28
C THR A 139 6.93 -8.66 -16.58
N SER A 140 7.52 -7.50 -16.88
CA SER A 140 8.81 -7.07 -16.36
C SER A 140 8.63 -6.24 -15.10
N ASP A 141 9.49 -6.48 -14.11
CA ASP A 141 9.49 -5.71 -12.87
C ASP A 141 9.85 -4.24 -13.12
N VAL A 142 9.30 -3.38 -12.26
CA VAL A 142 9.53 -1.94 -12.29
C VAL A 142 10.26 -1.53 -11.01
N GLU A 143 11.42 -0.90 -11.15
CA GLU A 143 12.15 -0.29 -10.04
C GLU A 143 11.70 1.17 -9.88
N ILE A 144 11.14 1.49 -8.71
CA ILE A 144 10.68 2.82 -8.32
C ILE A 144 11.70 3.44 -7.39
N HIS A 145 12.11 4.66 -7.68
CA HIS A 145 12.93 5.51 -6.82
C HIS A 145 12.07 6.65 -6.30
N VAL A 146 12.11 6.90 -5.00
CA VAL A 146 11.37 7.97 -4.34
C VAL A 146 12.35 8.84 -3.55
N GLN A 147 12.26 10.16 -3.73
CA GLN A 147 13.18 11.10 -3.09
C GLN A 147 12.50 12.43 -2.76
N SER A 148 13.03 13.14 -1.76
CA SER A 148 12.68 14.54 -1.49
C SER A 148 13.54 15.50 -2.32
N PHE A 149 12.95 16.58 -2.82
CA PHE A 149 13.70 17.69 -3.40
C PHE A 149 14.54 18.46 -2.38
N LEU A 150 14.18 18.39 -1.09
CA LEU A 150 14.93 19.05 -0.02
C LEU A 150 16.19 18.29 0.38
N ASP A 151 16.27 17.00 0.06
CA ASP A 151 17.41 16.13 0.36
C ASP A 151 17.91 15.39 -0.89
N PHE A 152 18.12 16.16 -1.96
CA PHE A 152 18.46 15.64 -3.30
C PHE A 152 19.78 14.83 -3.35
N TYR A 153 20.70 15.05 -2.40
CA TYR A 153 22.00 14.37 -2.39
C TYR A 153 21.98 13.01 -1.69
N SER A 154 20.91 12.66 -0.99
CA SER A 154 20.75 11.36 -0.36
C SER A 154 20.39 10.27 -1.36
N GLU A 155 20.71 9.01 -1.07
CA GLU A 155 20.27 7.90 -1.92
C GLU A 155 18.72 7.80 -1.90
N PRO A 156 18.06 7.58 -3.05
CA PRO A 156 16.61 7.42 -3.07
C PRO A 156 16.18 6.14 -2.35
N GLN A 157 15.00 6.16 -1.74
CA GLN A 157 14.37 4.90 -1.32
C GLN A 157 13.85 4.17 -2.56
N LYS A 158 14.01 2.84 -2.57
CA LYS A 158 13.72 1.99 -3.72
C LYS A 158 12.67 0.94 -3.42
N LEU A 159 11.82 0.69 -4.40
CA LEU A 159 10.79 -0.35 -4.35
C LEU A 159 10.73 -1.06 -5.71
N THR A 160 10.78 -2.38 -5.71
CA THR A 160 10.55 -3.18 -6.92
C THR A 160 9.12 -3.68 -6.93
N LEU A 161 8.41 -3.48 -8.05
CA LEU A 161 7.01 -3.86 -8.23
C LEU A 161 6.87 -4.74 -9.47
N SER A 162 6.15 -5.85 -9.33
CA SER A 162 5.78 -6.70 -10.47
C SER A 162 4.35 -6.35 -10.90
N PRO A 163 4.10 -5.82 -12.11
CA PRO A 163 2.76 -5.38 -12.51
C PRO A 163 1.70 -6.49 -12.46
N LEU A 164 2.10 -7.75 -12.68
CA LEU A 164 1.23 -8.93 -12.56
C LEU A 164 0.85 -9.31 -11.12
N GLU A 165 1.59 -8.84 -10.12
CA GLU A 165 1.26 -9.13 -8.73
C GLU A 165 0.11 -8.27 -8.21
N THR A 166 -0.29 -7.20 -8.94
CA THR A 166 -1.32 -6.20 -8.56
C THR A 166 -1.41 -6.05 -7.04
N ALA A 167 -0.54 -5.23 -6.45
CA ALA A 167 -0.54 -4.98 -5.01
C ALA A 167 -1.96 -4.72 -4.51
N THR A 168 -2.45 -5.68 -3.76
CA THR A 168 -3.50 -5.45 -2.77
C THR A 168 -3.03 -4.33 -1.85
N PRO A 169 -3.81 -3.24 -1.67
CA PRO A 169 -3.60 -2.36 -0.53
C PRO A 169 -3.55 -3.20 0.73
N SER A 170 -2.68 -2.87 1.68
CA SER A 170 -2.70 -3.45 3.03
C SER A 170 -4.15 -3.71 3.46
N ASP A 171 -4.55 -4.99 3.50
CA ASP A 171 -5.94 -5.46 3.60
C ASP A 171 -6.67 -5.04 4.89
N ALA A 172 -6.00 -4.30 5.76
CA ALA A 172 -6.45 -3.93 7.09
C ALA A 172 -7.58 -2.88 7.13
N SER A 173 -7.90 -2.18 6.03
CA SER A 173 -8.87 -1.06 6.04
C SER A 173 -10.08 -1.18 5.10
N LEU A 174 -10.14 -2.19 4.22
CA LEU A 174 -11.25 -2.34 3.27
C LEU A 174 -12.47 -3.02 3.91
N SER A 175 -13.67 -2.51 3.62
CA SER A 175 -14.92 -3.18 4.00
C SER A 175 -15.11 -4.49 3.22
N ALA A 176 -15.87 -5.43 3.77
CA ALA A 176 -16.18 -6.69 3.09
C ALA A 176 -16.84 -6.50 1.70
N GLU A 177 -17.61 -5.43 1.53
CA GLU A 177 -18.24 -5.06 0.25
C GLU A 177 -17.21 -4.59 -0.79
N ALA A 178 -16.20 -3.82 -0.37
CA ALA A 178 -15.11 -3.42 -1.25
C ALA A 178 -14.28 -4.63 -1.70
N TRP A 179 -14.06 -5.60 -0.81
CA TRP A 179 -13.43 -6.87 -1.12
C TRP A 179 -14.23 -7.69 -2.12
N GLU A 180 -15.54 -7.80 -1.93
CA GLU A 180 -16.42 -8.54 -2.82
C GLU A 180 -16.44 -7.92 -4.23
N LYS A 181 -16.49 -6.58 -4.32
CA LYS A 181 -16.42 -5.87 -5.61
C LYS A 181 -15.09 -6.13 -6.33
N LYS A 182 -13.95 -6.05 -5.62
CA LYS A 182 -12.63 -6.35 -6.18
C LYS A 182 -12.53 -7.81 -6.65
N TYR A 183 -13.01 -8.75 -5.84
CA TYR A 183 -13.04 -10.17 -6.18
C TYR A 183 -13.82 -10.43 -7.47
N TYR A 184 -15.04 -9.89 -7.60
CA TYR A 184 -15.84 -10.11 -8.80
C TYR A 184 -15.30 -9.39 -10.04
N ALA A 185 -14.69 -8.21 -9.87
CA ALA A 185 -14.00 -7.54 -10.96
C ALA A 185 -12.83 -8.39 -11.49
N LEU A 186 -11.99 -8.92 -10.60
CA LEU A 186 -10.87 -9.80 -10.96
C LEU A 186 -11.36 -11.11 -11.59
N LEU A 187 -12.38 -11.73 -11.02
CA LEU A 187 -12.98 -12.95 -11.55
C LEU A 187 -13.56 -12.74 -12.96
N SER A 188 -14.14 -11.57 -13.22
CA SER A 188 -14.63 -11.20 -14.54
C SER A 188 -13.50 -11.05 -15.55
N LYS A 189 -12.43 -10.30 -15.20
CA LYS A 189 -11.24 -10.15 -16.04
C LYS A 189 -10.62 -11.51 -16.37
N TYR A 190 -10.46 -12.38 -15.37
CA TYR A 190 -9.94 -13.74 -15.54
C TYR A 190 -10.77 -14.57 -16.54
N LYS A 191 -12.11 -14.54 -16.44
CA LYS A 191 -13.00 -15.27 -17.35
C LYS A 191 -12.87 -14.79 -18.80
N THR A 192 -12.77 -13.47 -19.00
CA THR A 192 -12.54 -12.89 -20.34
C THR A 192 -11.21 -13.36 -20.90
N LEU A 193 -10.13 -13.25 -20.11
CA LEU A 193 -8.80 -13.68 -20.53
C LEU A 193 -8.75 -15.17 -20.88
N GLN A 194 -9.43 -16.01 -20.09
CA GLN A 194 -9.52 -17.45 -20.34
C GLN A 194 -10.24 -17.74 -21.68
N GLN A 195 -11.26 -16.96 -22.01
CA GLN A 195 -11.98 -17.10 -23.28
C GLN A 195 -11.12 -16.67 -24.47
N GLU A 196 -10.38 -15.57 -24.35
CA GLU A 196 -9.44 -15.11 -25.37
C GLU A 196 -8.31 -16.13 -25.60
N TYR A 197 -7.73 -16.65 -24.52
CA TYR A 197 -6.75 -17.74 -24.58
C TYR A 197 -7.27 -18.94 -25.37
N ASN A 198 -8.50 -19.40 -25.08
CA ASN A 198 -9.10 -20.54 -25.76
C ASN A 198 -9.33 -20.24 -27.26
N ASN A 199 -9.74 -19.01 -27.60
CA ASN A 199 -9.92 -18.59 -28.99
C ASN A 199 -8.59 -18.57 -29.75
N LEU A 200 -7.55 -18.01 -29.15
CA LEU A 200 -6.20 -17.98 -29.71
C LEU A 200 -5.64 -19.39 -29.90
N LYS A 201 -5.82 -20.26 -28.89
CA LYS A 201 -5.39 -21.65 -28.94
C LYS A 201 -6.06 -22.41 -30.09
N LYS A 202 -7.38 -22.25 -30.24
CA LYS A 202 -8.14 -22.83 -31.35
C LYS A 202 -7.61 -22.35 -32.70
N LYS A 203 -7.38 -21.04 -32.86
CA LYS A 203 -6.87 -20.47 -34.11
C LYS A 203 -5.46 -20.96 -34.44
N LEU A 204 -4.61 -21.13 -33.43
CA LEU A 204 -3.28 -21.72 -33.60
C LEU A 204 -3.38 -23.17 -34.08
N ASP A 205 -4.24 -23.97 -33.46
CA ASP A 205 -4.43 -25.37 -33.83
C ASP A 205 -4.94 -25.51 -35.28
N GLU A 206 -5.87 -24.65 -35.71
CA GLU A 206 -6.36 -24.57 -37.11
C GLU A 206 -5.25 -24.24 -38.12
N LEU A 207 -4.33 -23.33 -37.78
CA LEU A 207 -3.21 -22.97 -38.64
C LEU A 207 -2.15 -24.08 -38.74
N THR A 208 -1.94 -24.84 -37.67
CA THR A 208 -0.95 -25.93 -37.63
C THR A 208 -1.45 -27.25 -38.20
N ALA A 209 -2.75 -27.36 -38.47
CA ALA A 209 -3.37 -28.54 -39.10
C ALA A 209 -3.41 -28.46 -40.64
N SER A 210 -2.98 -27.34 -41.23
CA SER A 210 -2.81 -27.11 -42.67
C SER A 210 -1.39 -27.42 -43.15
#